data_AF-A0AAU2CL72-F1
#
_entry.id   AF-A0AAU2CL72-F1
#
_cell.length_a   1.000
_cell.length_b   1.000
_cell.length_c   1.000
_cell.angle_alpha   90.00
_cell.angle_beta   90.00
_cell.angle_gamma   90.00
#
_symmetry.space_group_name_H-M   'P 1'
#
loop_
_entity.id
_entity.type
_entity.pdbx_description
1 polymer ?
#
loop_
_entity_poly.entity_id
_entity_poly.type
_entity_poly.pdbx_seq_one_letter_code
_entity_poly.pdbx_strand_id
1 'polypeptide(L)'
;MTSRREPRLADAAEIAAEQGLTPARISQLYTEHTENTAGKTFPEPVDKRGRARLWDHAEVTEWFSHRSSPRLTEHRPPSIDPQALLNASDASRYLGYKNTNQVNTFVRDHPGYFPEPDVVEEKGTAENPYRRQLWKVATLQEWMASRPGRGRRAGAKQAPPLPKVSADGDPDELLGASQAAALLGYKSVGSFSSALSQGNLPLMKTTDGVAENAGRQNGRRRWTRRRILEQAAKRSKR
;
A
#
# COMPACT_ATOMS: atom_id res chain seq x y z
N MET A 1 37.20 23.43 14.57
CA MET A 1 37.08 22.16 13.82
C MET A 1 35.64 21.70 13.89
N THR A 2 34.80 22.13 12.95
CA THR A 2 33.42 21.64 12.81
C THR A 2 33.47 20.39 11.94
N SER A 3 33.34 19.22 12.55
CA SER A 3 33.19 17.95 11.83
C SER A 3 31.99 18.07 10.89
N ARG A 4 32.26 18.17 9.59
CA ARG A 4 31.24 18.15 8.54
C ARG A 4 30.67 16.73 8.54
N ARG A 5 29.57 16.53 9.26
CA ARG A 5 28.84 15.26 9.28
C ARG A 5 28.52 14.94 7.84
N GLU A 6 29.00 13.81 7.33
CA GLU A 6 28.67 13.39 5.97
C GLU A 6 27.14 13.30 5.85
N PRO A 7 26.55 13.89 4.79
CA PRO A 7 25.12 13.88 4.62
C PRO A 7 24.65 12.44 4.49
N ARG A 8 23.70 12.03 5.34
CA ARG A 8 23.12 10.70 5.26
C ARG A 8 22.33 10.62 3.97
N LEU A 9 22.79 9.78 3.04
CA LEU A 9 22.08 9.56 1.78
C LEU A 9 21.01 8.49 1.95
N ALA A 10 19.78 8.81 1.57
CA ALA A 10 18.65 7.89 1.61
C ALA A 10 18.05 7.71 0.21
N ASP A 11 17.64 6.48 -0.10
CA ASP A 11 16.94 6.18 -1.34
C ASP A 11 15.42 6.39 -1.20
N ALA A 12 14.70 6.36 -2.33
CA ALA A 12 13.25 6.55 -2.34
C ALA A 12 12.50 5.53 -1.48
N ALA A 13 13.04 4.32 -1.27
CA ALA A 13 12.37 3.31 -0.47
C ALA A 13 12.48 3.61 1.03
N GLU A 14 13.67 4.05 1.45
CA GLU A 14 13.94 4.49 2.82
C GLU A 14 13.11 5.72 3.19
N ILE A 15 13.19 6.79 2.40
CA ILE A 15 12.39 8.01 2.58
C ILE A 15 10.89 7.68 2.61
N ALA A 16 10.44 6.81 1.70
CA ALA A 16 9.04 6.40 1.66
C ALA A 16 8.59 5.63 2.91
N ALA A 17 9.48 4.85 3.53
CA ALA A 17 9.18 4.11 4.74
C ALA A 17 8.98 5.07 5.92
N GLU A 18 9.88 6.03 6.08
CA GLU A 18 9.82 7.03 7.16
C GLU A 18 8.65 7.99 7.02
N GLN A 19 8.40 8.48 5.80
CA GLN A 19 7.38 9.50 5.53
C GLN A 19 5.97 8.90 5.34
N GLY A 20 5.83 7.58 5.46
CA GLY A 20 4.54 6.91 5.28
C GLY A 20 3.99 6.95 3.84
N LEU A 21 4.85 7.11 2.82
CA LEU A 21 4.50 7.24 1.39
C LEU A 21 4.92 6.03 0.58
N THR A 22 4.59 5.89 -0.71
CA THR A 22 5.19 4.82 -1.55
C THR A 22 6.49 5.31 -2.19
N PRO A 23 7.46 4.43 -2.55
CA PRO A 23 8.68 4.85 -3.24
C PRO A 23 8.37 5.54 -4.59
N ALA A 24 7.33 5.09 -5.28
CA ALA A 24 6.82 5.73 -6.48
C ALA A 24 6.34 7.17 -6.22
N ARG A 25 5.70 7.42 -5.07
CA ARG A 25 5.27 8.78 -4.71
C ARG A 25 6.46 9.69 -4.45
N ILE A 26 7.55 9.20 -3.84
CA ILE A 26 8.79 10.00 -3.69
C ILE A 26 9.36 10.38 -5.07
N SER A 27 9.44 9.42 -5.99
CA SER A 27 9.90 9.67 -7.36
C SER A 27 9.01 10.65 -8.11
N GLN A 28 7.69 10.59 -7.89
CA GLN A 28 6.73 11.50 -8.47
C GLN A 28 6.87 12.93 -7.93
N LEU A 29 7.07 13.11 -6.62
CA LEU A 29 7.29 14.45 -6.02
C LEU A 29 8.48 15.17 -6.64
N TYR A 30 9.55 14.43 -6.89
CA TYR A 30 10.72 14.93 -7.62
C TYR A 30 10.39 15.27 -9.07
N THR A 31 9.78 14.33 -9.81
CA THR A 31 9.54 14.49 -11.26
C THR A 31 8.54 15.62 -11.56
N GLU A 32 7.58 15.84 -10.66
CA GLU A 32 6.58 16.92 -10.77
C GLU A 32 7.09 18.24 -10.19
N HIS A 33 8.33 18.31 -9.70
CA HIS A 33 8.89 19.47 -8.98
C HIS A 33 7.90 20.02 -7.94
N THR A 34 7.31 19.11 -7.16
CA THR A 34 6.26 19.48 -6.21
C THR A 34 6.80 20.45 -5.17
N GLU A 35 6.09 21.55 -4.96
CA GLU A 35 6.37 22.48 -3.86
C GLU A 35 5.67 22.05 -2.56
N ASN A 36 6.32 22.25 -1.42
CA ASN A 36 5.69 22.12 -0.11
C ASN A 36 4.93 23.40 0.26
N THR A 37 4.33 23.46 1.46
CA THR A 37 3.55 24.64 1.87
C THR A 37 4.40 25.87 2.14
N ALA A 38 5.72 25.73 2.20
CA ALA A 38 6.67 26.84 2.28
C ALA A 38 7.17 27.30 0.91
N GLY A 39 6.60 26.80 -0.20
CA GLY A 39 7.00 27.12 -1.56
C GLY A 39 8.37 26.54 -1.96
N LYS A 40 8.94 25.63 -1.16
CA LYS A 40 10.19 24.95 -1.51
C LYS A 40 9.88 23.76 -2.40
N THR A 41 10.56 23.64 -3.54
CA THR A 41 10.52 22.46 -4.41
C THR A 41 11.14 21.24 -3.73
N PHE A 42 10.67 20.04 -4.09
CA PHE A 42 11.24 18.79 -3.59
C PHE A 42 12.76 18.71 -3.84
N PRO A 43 13.58 18.27 -2.86
CA PRO A 43 15.04 18.29 -2.99
C PRO A 43 15.59 17.54 -4.21
N GLU A 44 16.69 18.05 -4.75
CA GLU A 44 17.43 17.40 -5.83
C GLU A 44 18.19 16.18 -5.29
N PRO A 45 18.32 15.10 -6.08
CA PRO A 45 19.13 13.95 -5.70
C PRO A 45 20.62 14.32 -5.71
N VAL A 46 21.31 13.99 -4.61
CA VAL A 46 22.73 14.27 -4.40
C VAL A 46 23.62 13.23 -5.10
N ASP A 47 23.14 11.99 -5.24
CA ASP A 47 23.90 10.90 -5.87
C ASP A 47 22.97 9.83 -6.48
N LYS A 48 23.56 8.79 -7.07
CA LYS A 48 22.87 7.61 -7.61
C LYS A 48 23.58 6.32 -7.20
N ARG A 49 22.83 5.37 -6.65
CA ARG A 49 23.26 3.98 -6.46
C ARG A 49 22.64 3.11 -7.55
N GLY A 50 23.39 2.90 -8.64
CA GLY A 50 22.89 2.21 -9.83
C GLY A 50 21.75 2.99 -10.49
N ARG A 51 20.53 2.44 -10.50
CA ARG A 51 19.34 3.14 -11.00
C ARG A 51 18.59 3.93 -9.93
N ALA A 52 18.92 3.73 -8.65
CA ALA A 52 18.27 4.43 -7.55
C ALA A 52 18.89 5.82 -7.38
N ARG A 53 18.05 6.84 -7.32
CA ARG A 53 18.46 8.19 -6.89
C ARG A 53 18.63 8.20 -5.37
N LEU A 54 19.64 8.92 -4.90
CA LEU A 54 19.92 9.14 -3.49
C LEU A 54 19.72 10.63 -3.20
N TRP A 55 19.03 10.92 -2.11
CA TRP A 55 18.81 12.28 -1.63
C TRP A 55 19.51 12.48 -0.28
N ASP A 56 19.82 13.73 0.04
CA ASP A 56 20.15 14.09 1.42
C ASP A 56 18.91 13.88 2.30
N HIS A 57 19.03 12.94 3.23
CA HIS A 57 17.97 12.58 4.16
C HIS A 57 17.47 13.76 4.98
N ALA A 58 18.37 14.65 5.40
CA ALA A 58 18.03 15.81 6.22
C ALA A 58 17.21 16.82 5.43
N GLU A 59 17.61 17.12 4.19
CA GLU A 59 16.87 18.04 3.31
C GLU A 59 15.47 17.51 2.98
N VAL A 60 15.36 16.21 2.69
CA VAL A 60 14.07 15.59 2.41
C VAL A 60 13.17 15.61 3.65
N THR A 61 13.72 15.30 4.82
CA THR A 61 12.98 15.35 6.09
C THR A 61 12.52 16.76 6.41
N GLU A 62 13.36 17.78 6.23
CA GLU A 62 12.98 19.18 6.37
C GLU A 62 11.87 19.56 5.38
N TRP A 63 12.00 19.15 4.11
CA TRP A 63 11.00 19.43 3.10
C TRP A 63 9.63 18.86 3.48
N PHE A 64 9.59 17.63 4.03
CA PHE A 64 8.37 16.99 4.51
C PHE A 64 7.81 17.62 5.79
N SER A 65 8.65 18.18 6.66
CA SER A 65 8.18 18.91 7.85
C SER A 65 7.30 20.11 7.49
N HIS A 66 7.58 20.73 6.34
CA HIS A 66 6.79 21.81 5.75
C HIS A 66 5.70 21.32 4.79
N ARG A 67 5.41 20.02 4.75
CA ARG A 67 4.37 19.46 3.90
C ARG A 67 3.15 19.13 4.73
N SER A 68 2.50 20.16 5.25
CA SER A 68 1.17 20.02 5.84
C SER A 68 0.18 19.58 4.75
N SER A 69 -0.52 18.46 4.99
CA SER A 69 -1.59 18.02 4.09
C SER A 69 -2.79 18.96 4.27
N PRO A 70 -3.15 19.82 3.30
CA PRO A 70 -4.03 20.97 3.52
C PRO A 70 -5.37 20.58 4.19
N ARG A 71 -6.01 19.50 3.75
CA ARG A 71 -7.39 19.20 4.17
C ARG A 71 -7.60 18.65 5.59
N LEU A 72 -6.56 18.09 6.22
CA LEU A 72 -6.70 17.50 7.57
C LEU A 72 -6.06 18.39 8.64
N THR A 73 -5.06 19.19 8.26
CA THR A 73 -4.45 20.19 9.14
C THR A 73 -5.37 21.41 9.30
N GLU A 74 -6.14 21.77 8.27
CA GLU A 74 -7.14 22.86 8.32
C GLU A 74 -8.46 22.44 8.99
N HIS A 75 -8.70 21.13 9.18
CA HIS A 75 -9.93 20.67 9.83
C HIS A 75 -9.88 21.05 11.30
N ARG A 76 -10.70 22.04 11.67
CA ARG A 76 -10.96 22.39 13.06
C ARG A 76 -12.07 21.48 13.58
N PRO A 77 -11.76 20.55 14.50
CA PRO A 77 -12.79 19.70 15.10
C PRO A 77 -13.85 20.56 15.79
N PRO A 78 -15.10 20.08 15.87
CA PRO A 78 -16.10 20.74 16.70
C PRO A 78 -15.64 20.78 18.16
N SER A 79 -16.01 21.85 18.88
CA SER A 79 -15.71 21.98 20.31
C SER A 79 -16.62 21.05 21.11
N ILE A 80 -16.10 19.86 21.42
CA ILE A 80 -16.74 18.84 22.26
C ILE A 80 -15.96 18.78 23.59
N ASP A 81 -16.65 18.48 24.70
CA ASP A 81 -16.01 18.22 26.00
C ASP A 81 -14.83 17.23 25.84
N PRO A 82 -13.61 17.59 26.31
CA PRO A 82 -12.43 16.70 26.28
C PRO A 82 -12.65 15.34 26.92
N GLN A 83 -13.55 15.21 27.90
CA GLN A 83 -13.86 13.93 28.56
C GLN A 83 -14.95 13.12 27.85
N ALA A 84 -15.62 13.68 26.82
CA ALA A 84 -16.63 12.96 26.08
C ALA A 84 -16.01 11.75 25.35
N LEU A 85 -16.71 10.63 25.42
CA LEU A 85 -16.33 9.38 24.75
C LEU A 85 -16.96 9.29 23.37
N LEU A 86 -16.12 9.19 22.33
CA LEU A 86 -16.52 9.00 20.94
C LEU A 86 -16.22 7.57 20.50
N ASN A 87 -17.18 6.93 19.82
CA ASN A 87 -16.90 5.66 19.14
C ASN A 87 -16.06 5.88 17.87
N ALA A 88 -15.55 4.81 17.27
CA ALA A 88 -14.69 4.89 16.08
C ALA A 88 -15.29 5.69 14.91
N SER A 89 -16.61 5.63 14.71
CA SER A 89 -17.29 6.38 13.65
C SER A 89 -17.29 7.87 13.93
N ASP A 90 -17.64 8.25 15.17
CA ASP A 90 -17.69 9.65 15.59
C ASP A 90 -16.29 10.24 15.73
N ALA A 91 -15.32 9.45 16.21
CA ALA A 91 -13.91 9.82 16.20
C ALA A 91 -13.42 10.07 14.75
N SER A 92 -13.82 9.24 13.78
CA SER A 92 -13.44 9.47 12.38
C SER A 92 -13.99 10.79 11.82
N ARG A 93 -15.23 11.14 12.16
CA ARG A 93 -15.83 12.43 11.79
C ARG A 93 -15.19 13.60 12.52
N TYR A 94 -14.94 13.44 13.82
CA TYR A 94 -14.29 14.43 14.67
C TYR A 94 -12.92 14.83 14.10
N LEU A 95 -12.15 13.84 13.64
CA LEU A 95 -10.83 14.00 13.01
C LEU A 95 -10.88 14.50 11.55
N GLY A 96 -12.06 14.75 10.98
CA GLY A 96 -12.22 15.30 9.63
C GLY A 96 -12.05 14.29 8.49
N TYR A 97 -12.13 12.98 8.76
CA TYR A 97 -12.05 11.99 7.70
C TYR A 97 -13.35 11.89 6.91
N LYS A 98 -13.22 11.81 5.57
CA LYS A 98 -14.35 11.51 4.69
C LYS A 98 -14.94 10.11 4.94
N ASN A 99 -14.10 9.14 5.33
CA ASN A 99 -14.54 7.78 5.62
C ASN A 99 -14.84 7.65 7.12
N THR A 100 -16.07 7.32 7.47
CA THR A 100 -16.49 7.11 8.86
C THR A 100 -15.88 5.86 9.50
N ASN A 101 -15.36 4.91 8.71
CA ASN A 101 -14.67 3.72 9.21
C ASN A 101 -13.14 3.88 9.30
N GLN A 102 -12.63 5.10 9.21
CA GLN A 102 -11.19 5.32 9.12
C GLN A 102 -10.45 4.91 10.41
N VAL A 103 -10.99 5.24 11.59
CA VAL A 103 -10.40 4.85 12.88
C VAL A 103 -10.40 3.34 13.07
N ASN A 104 -11.51 2.66 12.74
CA ASN A 104 -11.57 1.19 12.76
C ASN A 104 -10.49 0.56 11.87
N THR A 105 -10.21 1.19 10.72
CA THR A 105 -9.15 0.74 9.82
C THR A 105 -7.77 0.91 10.47
N PHE A 106 -7.49 2.03 11.14
CA PHE A 106 -6.22 2.22 11.83
C PHE A 106 -6.01 1.22 12.96
N VAL A 107 -7.00 1.02 13.82
CA VAL A 107 -6.85 0.09 14.94
C VAL A 107 -6.62 -1.34 14.44
N ARG A 108 -7.32 -1.75 13.38
CA ARG A 108 -7.21 -3.10 12.82
C ARG A 108 -5.95 -3.32 11.99
N ASP A 109 -5.64 -2.39 11.09
CA ASP A 109 -4.63 -2.57 10.05
C ASP A 109 -3.28 -1.91 10.43
N HIS A 110 -3.24 -1.13 11.53
CA HIS A 110 -2.08 -0.35 11.99
C HIS A 110 -1.94 -0.34 13.52
N PRO A 111 -1.73 -1.51 14.16
CA PRO A 111 -1.53 -1.56 15.60
C PRO A 111 -0.34 -0.66 16.00
N GLY A 112 -0.55 0.20 17.02
CA GLY A 112 0.44 1.16 17.52
C GLY A 112 0.50 2.51 16.78
N TYR A 113 -0.24 2.70 15.68
CA TYR A 113 -0.29 3.99 14.97
C TYR A 113 -1.36 4.96 15.53
N PHE A 114 -2.52 4.41 15.91
CA PHE A 114 -3.63 5.15 16.50
C PHE A 114 -3.71 4.81 17.99
N PRO A 115 -4.07 5.76 18.88
CA PRO A 115 -4.13 5.52 20.30
C PRO A 115 -5.08 4.36 20.62
N GLU A 116 -4.75 3.63 21.68
CA GLU A 116 -5.64 2.62 22.24
C GLU A 116 -6.93 3.29 22.74
N PRO A 117 -8.08 2.58 22.67
CA PRO A 117 -9.33 3.11 23.19
C PRO A 117 -9.26 3.30 24.70
N ASP A 118 -9.69 4.47 25.18
CA ASP A 118 -9.79 4.78 26.61
C ASP A 118 -10.81 3.88 27.33
N VAL A 119 -11.87 3.49 26.62
CA VAL A 119 -12.91 2.59 27.14
C VAL A 119 -13.28 1.55 26.09
N VAL A 120 -13.34 0.28 26.51
CA VAL A 120 -13.85 -0.82 25.70
C VAL A 120 -15.09 -1.37 26.38
N GLU A 121 -16.26 -1.15 25.77
CA GLU A 121 -17.51 -1.75 26.23
C GLU A 121 -17.70 -3.11 25.55
N GLU A 122 -17.90 -4.16 26.32
CA GLU A 122 -18.39 -5.43 25.78
C GLU A 122 -19.91 -5.34 25.63
N LYS A 123 -20.38 -5.35 24.38
CA LYS A 123 -21.79 -5.30 24.00
C LYS A 123 -22.16 -6.58 23.24
N GLY A 124 -23.45 -6.73 22.96
CA GLY A 124 -23.98 -7.84 22.19
C GLY A 124 -24.75 -8.82 23.06
N THR A 125 -25.15 -9.94 22.45
CA THR A 125 -25.80 -11.05 23.15
C THR A 125 -24.74 -12.08 23.55
N ALA A 126 -25.08 -13.00 24.47
CA ALA A 126 -24.17 -14.09 24.84
C ALA A 126 -23.68 -14.91 23.62
N GLU A 127 -24.51 -14.97 22.56
CA GLU A 127 -24.23 -15.69 21.32
C GLU A 127 -23.39 -14.89 20.30
N ASN A 128 -23.39 -13.55 20.40
CA ASN A 128 -22.62 -12.66 19.54
C ASN A 128 -22.12 -11.44 20.32
N PRO A 129 -21.07 -11.61 21.15
CA PRO A 129 -20.43 -10.49 21.80
C PRO A 129 -19.64 -9.68 20.77
N TYR A 130 -19.75 -8.36 20.84
CA TYR A 130 -18.91 -7.43 20.10
C TYR A 130 -18.37 -6.33 21.02
N ARG A 131 -17.17 -5.87 20.71
CA ARG A 131 -16.49 -4.84 21.49
C ARG A 131 -16.72 -3.48 20.86
N ARG A 132 -17.24 -2.54 21.63
CA ARG A 132 -17.34 -1.14 21.24
C ARG A 132 -16.19 -0.37 21.87
N GLN A 133 -15.31 0.10 21.01
CA GLN A 133 -14.15 0.90 21.38
C GLN A 133 -14.53 2.39 21.40
N LEU A 134 -14.13 3.09 22.46
CA LEU A 134 -14.41 4.49 22.70
C LEU A 134 -13.11 5.24 23.03
N TRP A 135 -13.00 6.45 22.50
CA TRP A 135 -11.88 7.36 22.74
C TRP A 135 -12.37 8.65 23.35
N LYS A 136 -11.65 9.18 24.32
CA LYS A 136 -11.87 10.53 24.83
C LYS A 136 -11.47 11.54 23.77
N VAL A 137 -12.19 12.66 23.73
CA VAL A 137 -11.85 13.79 22.87
C VAL A 137 -10.43 14.30 23.15
N ALA A 138 -10.00 14.32 24.42
CA ALA A 138 -8.63 14.68 24.81
C ALA A 138 -7.58 13.80 24.12
N THR A 139 -7.78 12.48 24.13
CA THR A 139 -6.89 11.49 23.47
C THR A 139 -6.81 11.74 21.96
N LEU A 140 -7.95 12.06 21.32
CA LEU A 140 -7.99 12.40 19.90
C LEU A 140 -7.28 13.73 19.59
N GLN A 141 -7.40 14.73 20.48
CA GLN A 141 -6.71 16.01 20.36
C GLN A 141 -5.19 15.88 20.50
N GLU A 142 -4.74 15.12 21.49
CA GLU A 142 -3.32 14.82 21.69
C GLU A 142 -2.74 14.07 20.49
N TRP A 143 -3.46 13.07 19.98
CA TRP A 143 -3.06 12.35 18.77
C TRP A 143 -3.04 13.24 17.53
N MET A 144 -3.97 14.19 17.38
CA MET A 144 -3.93 15.16 16.28
C MET A 144 -2.71 16.08 16.36
N ALA A 145 -2.34 16.52 17.56
CA ALA A 145 -1.19 17.38 17.78
C ALA A 145 0.15 16.66 17.53
N SER A 146 0.21 15.36 17.84
CA SER A 146 1.40 14.51 17.71
C SER A 146 1.39 13.61 16.46
N ARG A 147 0.45 13.82 15.54
CA ARG A 147 0.09 12.87 14.47
C ARG A 147 1.30 12.43 13.63
N PRO A 148 1.69 11.14 13.68
CA PRO A 148 2.83 10.64 12.92
C PRO A 148 2.46 10.37 11.45
N GLY A 149 2.40 11.40 10.60
CA GLY A 149 2.19 11.24 9.16
C GLY A 149 0.89 10.50 8.76
N ARG A 150 0.81 10.01 7.51
CA ARG A 150 -0.34 9.21 7.04
C ARG A 150 -0.12 7.75 7.43
N GLY A 151 -0.89 7.25 8.39
CA GLY A 151 -1.01 5.83 8.74
C GLY A 151 -1.00 4.94 7.50
N ARG A 152 0.19 4.40 7.21
CA ARG A 152 0.50 3.72 5.96
C ARG A 152 -0.01 2.30 6.09
N ARG A 153 -0.91 1.82 5.21
CA ARG A 153 -1.36 0.39 5.20
C ARG A 153 -0.17 -0.50 5.55
N ALA A 154 -0.21 -1.17 6.72
CA ALA A 154 0.79 -2.18 7.05
C ALA A 154 0.87 -3.10 5.82
N GLY A 155 2.12 -3.36 5.39
CA GLY A 155 2.48 -3.71 4.01
C GLY A 155 1.47 -4.58 3.28
N ALA A 156 1.22 -4.26 2.01
CA ALA A 156 0.35 -5.04 1.13
C ALA A 156 0.52 -6.53 1.42
N LYS A 157 -0.58 -7.19 1.86
CA LYS A 157 -0.58 -8.62 2.19
C LYS A 157 0.24 -9.35 1.13
N GLN A 158 1.26 -10.09 1.56
CA GLN A 158 2.11 -10.85 0.64
C GLN A 158 1.20 -11.66 -0.28
N ALA A 159 1.45 -11.54 -1.59
CA ALA A 159 0.67 -12.28 -2.57
C ALA A 159 0.78 -13.78 -2.24
N PRO A 160 -0.33 -14.54 -2.31
CA PRO A 160 -0.28 -15.98 -2.09
C PRO A 160 0.78 -16.62 -3.01
N PRO A 161 1.55 -17.60 -2.50
CA PRO A 161 2.53 -18.29 -3.31
C PRO A 161 1.85 -18.97 -4.50
N LEU A 162 2.54 -19.00 -5.64
CA LEU A 162 2.05 -19.68 -6.83
C LEU A 162 2.09 -21.21 -6.63
N PRO A 163 1.14 -21.95 -7.23
CA PRO A 163 1.18 -23.40 -7.19
C PRO A 163 2.41 -23.92 -7.94
N LYS A 164 2.96 -25.05 -7.48
CA LYS A 164 3.96 -25.80 -8.25
C LYS A 164 3.25 -26.53 -9.39
N VAL A 165 3.65 -26.27 -10.63
CA VAL A 165 3.09 -26.91 -11.83
C VAL A 165 4.25 -27.49 -12.62
N SER A 166 4.21 -28.81 -12.89
CA SER A 166 5.22 -29.47 -13.73
C SER A 166 5.12 -29.01 -15.18
N ALA A 167 6.20 -29.04 -15.95
CA ALA A 167 6.17 -28.79 -17.39
C ALA A 167 5.63 -29.99 -18.19
N ASP A 168 5.77 -31.21 -17.67
CA ASP A 168 5.59 -32.48 -18.42
C ASP A 168 4.16 -33.05 -18.41
N GLY A 169 3.20 -32.36 -17.81
CA GLY A 169 1.79 -32.76 -17.85
C GLY A 169 1.13 -32.53 -19.21
N ASP A 170 -0.16 -32.86 -19.29
CA ASP A 170 -0.95 -32.85 -20.51
C ASP A 170 -0.87 -31.49 -21.28
N PRO A 171 -0.37 -31.47 -22.53
CA PRO A 171 -0.25 -30.27 -23.35
C PRO A 171 -1.55 -29.51 -23.58
N ASP A 172 -2.69 -30.21 -23.62
CA ASP A 172 -3.99 -29.61 -23.92
C ASP A 172 -4.80 -29.25 -22.66
N GLU A 173 -4.23 -29.50 -21.47
CA GLU A 173 -4.82 -29.07 -20.21
C GLU A 173 -5.00 -27.55 -20.15
N LEU A 174 -6.22 -27.11 -19.79
CA LEU A 174 -6.56 -25.71 -19.61
C LEU A 174 -6.11 -25.18 -18.24
N LEU A 175 -5.02 -24.43 -18.24
CA LEU A 175 -4.42 -23.85 -17.05
C LEU A 175 -4.92 -22.43 -16.78
N GLY A 176 -5.06 -22.10 -15.49
CA GLY A 176 -5.42 -20.76 -15.02
C GLY A 176 -4.25 -19.80 -14.91
N ALA A 177 -4.58 -18.54 -14.62
CA ALA A 177 -3.57 -17.47 -14.45
C ALA A 177 -2.50 -17.79 -13.39
N SER A 178 -2.83 -18.48 -12.29
CA SER A 178 -1.84 -18.88 -11.28
C SER A 178 -0.88 -19.96 -11.77
N GLN A 179 -1.40 -20.96 -12.48
CA GLN A 179 -0.60 -22.05 -13.06
C GLN A 179 0.25 -21.54 -14.23
N ALA A 180 -0.31 -20.69 -15.08
CA ALA A 180 0.42 -20.04 -16.17
C ALA A 180 1.53 -19.13 -15.64
N ALA A 181 1.26 -18.35 -14.59
CA ALA A 181 2.28 -17.52 -13.93
C ALA A 181 3.44 -18.38 -13.40
N ALA A 182 3.14 -19.56 -12.83
CA ALA A 182 4.15 -20.48 -12.33
C ALA A 182 5.03 -21.04 -13.45
N LEU A 183 4.44 -21.55 -14.53
CA LEU A 183 5.16 -22.09 -15.69
C LEU A 183 6.01 -21.03 -16.40
N LEU A 184 5.58 -19.77 -16.37
CA LEU A 184 6.30 -18.64 -16.97
C LEU A 184 7.32 -17.99 -16.02
N GLY A 185 7.50 -18.51 -14.81
CA GLY A 185 8.48 -18.03 -13.84
C GLY A 185 8.16 -16.66 -13.22
N TYR A 186 6.89 -16.22 -13.22
CA TYR A 186 6.50 -14.99 -12.52
C TYR A 186 6.49 -15.21 -11.01
N LYS A 187 6.74 -14.14 -10.24
CA LYS A 187 6.70 -14.20 -8.77
C LYS A 187 5.29 -14.18 -8.20
N SER A 188 4.30 -13.73 -8.96
CA SER A 188 2.91 -13.63 -8.53
C SER A 188 1.95 -13.55 -9.73
N VAL A 189 0.67 -13.83 -9.47
CA VAL A 189 -0.40 -13.63 -10.47
C VAL A 189 -0.51 -12.17 -10.88
N GLY A 190 -0.26 -11.23 -9.97
CA GLY A 190 -0.29 -9.78 -10.27
C GLY A 190 0.78 -9.38 -11.29
N SER A 191 2.01 -9.87 -11.12
CA SER A 191 3.11 -9.62 -12.07
C SER A 191 2.81 -10.21 -13.45
N PHE A 192 2.23 -11.42 -13.48
CA PHE A 192 1.76 -12.05 -14.71
C PHE A 192 0.65 -11.22 -15.41
N SER A 193 -0.39 -10.83 -14.67
CA SER A 193 -1.50 -10.04 -15.20
C SER A 193 -1.05 -8.69 -15.74
N SER A 194 -0.10 -8.05 -15.06
CA SER A 194 0.48 -6.79 -15.53
C SER A 194 1.24 -6.98 -16.85
N ALA A 195 2.08 -8.01 -16.95
CA ALA A 195 2.78 -8.32 -18.20
C ALA A 195 1.81 -8.65 -19.36
N LEU A 196 0.72 -9.37 -19.07
CA LEU A 196 -0.33 -9.65 -20.04
C LEU A 196 -1.01 -8.36 -20.52
N SER A 197 -1.39 -7.46 -19.60
CA SER A 197 -2.03 -6.19 -19.95
C SER A 197 -1.14 -5.24 -20.75
N GLN A 198 0.18 -5.30 -20.50
CA GLN A 198 1.19 -4.51 -21.22
C GLN A 198 1.51 -5.08 -22.60
N GLY A 199 0.93 -6.23 -22.98
CA GLY A 199 1.18 -6.88 -24.27
C GLY A 199 2.51 -7.65 -24.34
N ASN A 200 3.17 -7.88 -23.21
CA ASN A 200 4.45 -8.61 -23.14
C ASN A 200 4.27 -10.14 -23.33
N LEU A 201 3.03 -10.62 -23.36
CA LEU A 201 2.67 -12.03 -23.54
C LEU A 201 1.74 -12.17 -24.76
N PRO A 202 2.25 -11.97 -25.99
CA PRO A 202 1.44 -11.88 -27.19
C PRO A 202 0.64 -13.16 -27.47
N LEU A 203 1.21 -14.36 -27.22
CA LEU A 203 0.49 -15.62 -27.43
C LEU A 203 -0.65 -15.83 -26.44
N MET A 204 -0.61 -15.15 -25.29
CA MET A 204 -1.61 -15.29 -24.23
C MET A 204 -2.73 -14.26 -24.32
N LYS A 205 -2.68 -13.32 -25.29
CA LYS A 205 -3.75 -12.36 -25.52
C LYS A 205 -5.07 -13.09 -25.87
N THR A 206 -4.95 -14.17 -26.64
CA THR A 206 -6.05 -15.07 -26.96
C THR A 206 -6.11 -16.20 -25.94
N THR A 207 -7.31 -16.46 -25.43
CA THR A 207 -7.58 -17.54 -24.48
C THR A 207 -8.04 -18.78 -25.19
N ASP A 208 -7.67 -19.95 -24.68
CA ASP A 208 -8.08 -21.24 -25.25
C ASP A 208 -9.38 -21.77 -24.63
N GLY A 209 -9.81 -21.15 -23.53
CA GLY A 209 -11.10 -21.42 -22.92
C GLY A 209 -11.36 -20.49 -21.75
N VAL A 210 -12.49 -20.73 -21.10
CA VAL A 210 -12.86 -20.11 -19.82
C VAL A 210 -13.13 -21.20 -18.80
N ALA A 211 -12.93 -20.89 -17.53
CA ALA A 211 -13.31 -21.80 -16.46
C ALA A 211 -14.84 -21.91 -16.40
N GLU A 212 -15.37 -23.11 -16.61
CA GLU A 212 -16.77 -23.43 -16.39
C GLU A 212 -16.94 -24.17 -15.05
N ASN A 213 -18.06 -23.96 -14.36
CA ASN A 213 -18.41 -24.64 -13.10
C ASN A 213 -17.37 -24.51 -11.96
N ALA A 214 -16.52 -23.48 -12.00
CA ALA A 214 -15.39 -23.29 -11.06
C ALA A 214 -15.69 -22.32 -9.89
N GLY A 215 -16.95 -22.19 -9.47
CA GLY A 215 -17.38 -21.28 -8.40
C GLY A 215 -16.95 -19.83 -8.63
N ARG A 216 -16.22 -19.22 -7.67
CA ARG A 216 -15.69 -17.84 -7.78
C ARG A 216 -14.70 -17.62 -8.94
N GLN A 217 -14.20 -18.70 -9.54
CA GLN A 217 -13.30 -18.66 -10.69
C GLN A 217 -14.03 -18.83 -12.03
N ASN A 218 -15.35 -18.97 -12.03
CA ASN A 218 -16.15 -19.11 -13.25
C ASN A 218 -15.95 -17.92 -14.21
N GLY A 219 -15.91 -18.19 -15.52
CA GLY A 219 -15.68 -17.18 -16.56
C GLY A 219 -14.24 -16.65 -16.65
N ARG A 220 -13.30 -17.14 -15.83
CA ARG A 220 -11.90 -16.72 -15.91
C ARG A 220 -11.18 -17.36 -17.08
N ARG A 221 -10.31 -16.57 -17.72
CA ARG A 221 -9.46 -16.94 -18.85
C ARG A 221 -8.59 -18.17 -18.55
N ARG A 222 -8.54 -19.11 -19.49
CA ARG A 222 -7.68 -20.30 -19.48
C ARG A 222 -6.83 -20.38 -20.75
N TRP A 223 -5.68 -21.03 -20.62
CA TRP A 223 -4.75 -21.28 -21.73
C TRP A 223 -4.27 -22.72 -21.66
N THR A 224 -4.09 -23.33 -22.82
CA THR A 224 -3.46 -24.65 -22.93
C THR A 224 -2.03 -24.59 -22.43
N ARG A 225 -1.59 -25.67 -21.78
CA ARG A 225 -0.21 -25.83 -21.32
C ARG A 225 0.78 -25.65 -22.47
N ARG A 226 0.50 -26.24 -23.64
CA ARG A 226 1.30 -26.10 -24.87
C ARG A 226 1.57 -24.63 -25.22
N ARG A 227 0.53 -23.79 -25.21
CA ARG A 227 0.66 -22.35 -25.51
C ARG A 227 1.49 -21.61 -24.47
N ILE A 228 1.33 -21.96 -23.19
CA ILE A 228 2.11 -21.36 -22.10
C ILE A 228 3.60 -21.70 -22.26
N LEU A 229 3.92 -22.96 -22.58
CA LEU A 229 5.29 -23.41 -22.82
C LEU A 229 5.90 -22.79 -24.09
N GLU A 230 5.11 -22.64 -25.16
CA GLU A 230 5.55 -21.92 -26.37
C GLU A 230 5.90 -20.46 -26.04
N GLN A 231 5.07 -19.79 -25.23
CA GLN A 231 5.32 -18.43 -24.77
C GLN A 231 6.55 -18.35 -23.87
N ALA A 232 6.80 -19.37 -23.04
CA ALA A 232 8.01 -19.47 -22.21
C ALA A 232 9.27 -19.61 -23.09
N ALA A 233 9.24 -20.51 -24.08
CA ALA A 233 10.35 -20.72 -25.01
C ALA A 233 10.69 -19.44 -25.81
N LYS A 234 9.68 -18.69 -26.26
CA LYS A 234 9.89 -17.39 -26.94
C LYS A 234 10.52 -16.33 -26.03
N ARG A 235 10.25 -16.38 -24.73
CA ARG A 235 10.87 -15.47 -23.74
C ARG A 235 12.32 -15.85 -23.43
N SER A 236 12.65 -17.15 -23.43
CA SER A 236 14.02 -17.63 -23.16
C SER A 236 15.00 -17.39 -24.32
N LYS A 237 14.50 -17.17 -25.53
CA LYS A 237 15.32 -16.90 -26.74
C LYS A 237 15.66 -15.40 -26.92
N ARG A 238 15.16 -14.53 -26.06
CA ARG A 238 15.43 -13.09 -26.03
C ARG A 238 16.39 -12.76 -24.90
#